data_AF-A0A9Q3BH63-F1
#
_entry.id   AF-A0A9Q3BH63-F1
#
_cell.length_a   1.000
_cell.length_b   1.000
_cell.length_c   1.000
_cell.angle_alpha   90.00
_cell.angle_beta   90.00
_cell.angle_gamma   90.00
#
_symmetry.space_group_name_H-M   'P 1'
#
loop_
_entity.id
_entity.type
_entity.pdbx_description
1 polymer ?
#
loop_
_entity_poly.entity_id
_entity_poly.type
_entity_poly.pdbx_seq_one_letter_code
_entity_poly.pdbx_strand_id
1 'polypeptide(L)'
;MDWTKELPPGVGRGYNSCIVLVDRYSRIQMFLPGNKDDTAMDTAVMICNKAISHTGLFQNIMSDRDPKFTSAFWTNIHNLLGKNLSFSTAYTLNLMVGQKE
;
A
#
# COMPACT_ATOMS: atom_id res chain seq x y z
N MET A 1 0.71 -4.34 -0.58
CA MET A 1 0.29 -3.01 -1.06
C MET A 1 0.72 -2.93 -2.50
N ASP A 2 -0.21 -2.56 -3.37
CA ASP A 2 0.03 -2.50 -4.81
C ASP A 2 -0.84 -1.38 -5.41
N TRP A 3 -0.31 -0.63 -6.36
CA TRP A 3 -1.00 0.45 -7.04
C TRP A 3 -1.48 0.00 -8.41
N THR A 4 -2.79 0.00 -8.62
CA THR A 4 -3.36 0.00 -9.96
C THR A 4 -3.35 1.43 -10.49
N LYS A 5 -2.52 1.69 -11.51
CA LYS A 5 -2.37 3.01 -12.14
C LYS A 5 -3.09 3.06 -13.48
N GLU A 6 -3.20 4.26 -14.03
CA GLU A 6 -3.71 4.52 -15.40
C GLU A 6 -5.16 4.06 -15.62
N LEU A 7 -5.99 4.18 -14.58
CA LEU A 7 -7.42 3.96 -14.70
C LEU A 7 -8.08 5.15 -15.43
N PRO A 8 -9.17 4.91 -16.18
CA PRO A 8 -10.02 5.99 -16.65
C PRO A 8 -10.43 6.90 -15.48
N PRO A 9 -10.38 8.24 -15.63
CA PRO A 9 -10.77 9.14 -14.56
C PRO A 9 -12.20 8.86 -14.08
N GLY A 10 -12.35 8.66 -12.77
CA GLY A 10 -13.66 8.46 -12.16
C GLY A 10 -14.51 9.73 -12.13
N VAL A 11 -15.81 9.57 -11.92
CA VAL A 11 -16.75 10.69 -11.77
C VAL A 11 -16.49 11.44 -10.46
N GLY A 12 -16.64 12.77 -10.46
CA GLY A 12 -16.43 13.62 -9.28
C GLY A 12 -14.99 14.07 -9.13
N ARG A 13 -14.25 13.50 -8.16
CA ARG A 13 -12.86 13.93 -7.86
C ARG A 13 -11.82 13.56 -8.94
N GLY A 14 -12.20 12.79 -9.97
CA GLY A 14 -11.33 12.51 -11.10
C GLY A 14 -10.19 11.53 -10.82
N TYR A 15 -10.27 10.74 -9.74
CA TYR A 15 -9.25 9.74 -9.39
C TYR A 15 -8.98 8.78 -10.56
N ASN A 16 -7.71 8.51 -10.81
CA ASN A 16 -7.22 7.73 -11.94
C ASN A 16 -6.26 6.60 -11.51
N SER A 17 -6.21 6.31 -10.22
CA SER A 17 -5.50 5.17 -9.66
C SER A 17 -6.20 4.64 -8.41
N CYS A 18 -5.83 3.43 -7.99
CA CYS A 18 -6.33 2.81 -6.77
C CYS A 18 -5.20 2.02 -6.09
N ILE A 19 -5.04 2.19 -4.79
CA ILE A 19 -4.15 1.34 -3.99
C ILE A 19 -4.95 0.23 -3.35
N VAL A 20 -4.44 -1.00 -3.49
CA VAL A 20 -5.02 -2.19 -2.87
C VAL A 20 -4.21 -2.54 -1.63
N LEU A 21 -4.90 -2.57 -0.49
CA LEU A 21 -4.38 -3.02 0.79
C LEU A 21 -5.09 -4.31 1.18
N VAL A 22 -4.31 -5.35 1.49
CA VAL A 22 -4.85 -6.63 1.92
C VAL A 22 -4.29 -6.94 3.29
N ASP A 23 -5.17 -6.98 4.29
CA ASP A 23 -4.83 -7.57 5.58
C ASP A 23 -5.07 -9.08 5.52
N ARG A 24 -3.97 -9.84 5.49
CA ARG A 24 -4.02 -11.30 5.40
C ARG A 24 -4.54 -11.96 6.67
N TYR A 25 -4.48 -11.29 7.82
CA TYR A 25 -4.96 -11.85 9.08
C TYR A 25 -6.49 -11.76 9.16
N SER A 26 -7.05 -10.57 8.96
CA SER A 26 -8.51 -10.37 8.98
C SER A 26 -9.22 -10.76 7.68
N ARG A 27 -8.47 -11.02 6.60
CA ARG A 27 -8.97 -11.20 5.22
C ARG A 27 -9.69 -9.97 4.66
N ILE A 28 -9.53 -8.81 5.29
CA ILE A 28 -10.07 -7.54 4.81
C ILE A 28 -9.24 -7.04 3.63
N GLN A 29 -9.95 -6.55 2.61
CA GLN A 29 -9.38 -5.90 1.45
C GLN A 29 -9.91 -4.47 1.40
N MET A 30 -9.01 -3.50 1.29
CA MET A 30 -9.35 -2.09 1.17
C MET A 30 -8.84 -1.56 -0.16
N PHE A 31 -9.75 -0.92 -0.89
CA PHE A 31 -9.48 -0.23 -2.15
C PHE A 31 -9.57 1.26 -1.90
N LEU A 32 -8.42 1.95 -1.95
CA LEU A 32 -8.39 3.39 -1.70
C LEU A 32 -8.14 4.12 -3.02
N PRO A 33 -9.10 4.94 -3.51
CA PRO A 33 -8.90 5.69 -4.74
C PRO A 33 -7.92 6.84 -4.51
N GLY A 34 -7.09 7.10 -5.52
CA GLY A 34 -6.08 8.15 -5.53
C GLY A 34 -5.77 8.64 -6.94
N ASN A 35 -4.67 9.37 -7.06
CA ASN A 35 -4.12 9.78 -8.36
C ASN A 35 -2.80 9.06 -8.63
N LYS A 36 -2.53 8.80 -9.91
CA LYS A 36 -1.29 8.15 -10.34
C LYS A 36 -0.06 8.95 -9.88
N ASP A 37 -0.18 10.27 -9.84
CA ASP A 37 0.85 11.23 -9.48
C ASP A 37 0.93 11.49 -7.96
N ASP A 38 0.10 10.82 -7.14
CA ASP A 38 0.17 10.93 -5.67
C ASP A 38 1.59 10.60 -5.19
N THR A 39 2.17 11.43 -4.33
CA THR A 39 3.51 11.21 -3.80
C THR A 39 3.53 10.09 -2.75
N ALA A 40 4.72 9.71 -2.29
CA ALA A 40 4.86 8.81 -1.15
C ALA A 40 4.19 9.38 0.13
N MET A 41 4.23 10.71 0.30
CA MET A 41 3.58 11.39 1.42
C MET A 41 2.06 11.34 1.30
N ASP A 42 1.50 11.65 0.13
CA ASP A 42 0.05 11.57 -0.10
C ASP A 42 -0.46 10.16 0.15
N THR A 43 0.30 9.16 -0.31
CA THR A 43 0.00 7.74 -0.08
C THR A 43 0.02 7.39 1.42
N ALA A 44 1.04 7.84 2.16
CA ALA A 44 1.13 7.60 3.61
C ALA A 44 -0.02 8.25 4.37
N VAL A 45 -0.35 9.51 4.07
CA VAL A 45 -1.48 10.21 4.68
C VAL A 45 -2.78 9.48 4.40
N MET A 46 -2.99 9.02 3.15
CA MET A 46 -4.17 8.27 2.76
C MET A 46 -4.31 6.95 3.54
N ILE A 47 -3.22 6.18 3.68
CA ILE A 47 -3.20 4.91 4.41
C ILE A 47 -3.42 5.14 5.91
N CYS A 48 -2.76 6.13 6.51
CA CYS A 48 -2.96 6.47 7.91
C CYS A 48 -4.41 6.85 8.21
N ASN A 49 -5.01 7.71 7.37
CA ASN A 49 -6.35 8.22 7.59
C ASN A 49 -7.45 7.19 7.32
N LYS A 50 -7.28 6.31 6.32
CA LYS A 50 -8.34 5.39 5.87
C LYS A 50 -8.15 3.95 6.32
N ALA A 51 -6.91 3.45 6.31
CA ALA A 51 -6.63 2.04 6.56
C ALA A 51 -6.27 1.77 8.03
N ILE A 52 -5.34 2.54 8.58
CA ILE A 52 -4.90 2.38 9.98
C ILE A 52 -6.01 2.75 10.94
N SER A 53 -6.82 3.77 10.63
CA SER A 53 -8.00 4.13 11.42
C SER A 53 -9.05 3.01 11.49
N HIS A 54 -9.15 2.18 10.45
CA HIS A 54 -10.14 1.11 10.36
C HIS A 54 -9.64 -0.22 10.93
N THR A 55 -8.37 -0.57 10.67
CA THR A 55 -7.80 -1.90 10.96
C THR A 55 -6.75 -1.89 12.08
N GLY A 56 -6.35 -0.71 12.55
CA GLY A 56 -5.20 -0.53 13.43
C GLY A 56 -3.88 -0.56 12.67
N LEU A 57 -2.76 -0.59 13.41
CA LEU A 57 -1.43 -0.63 12.81
C LEU A 57 -1.08 -2.04 12.29
N PHE A 58 -0.76 -2.13 11.01
CA PHE A 58 -0.19 -3.35 10.43
C PHE A 58 1.14 -3.70 11.13
N GLN A 59 1.39 -4.99 11.35
CA GLN A 59 2.65 -5.45 11.97
C GLN A 59 3.77 -5.62 10.94
N ASN A 60 3.45 -6.27 9.82
CA ASN A 60 4.37 -6.49 8.72
C ASN A 60 3.74 -5.95 7.44
N ILE A 61 4.46 -5.10 6.72
CA ILE A 61 3.97 -4.50 5.49
C ILE A 61 4.78 -5.04 4.33
N MET A 62 4.05 -5.59 3.37
CA MET A 62 4.61 -6.04 2.13
C MET A 62 4.07 -5.18 0.99
N SER A 63 4.96 -4.53 0.26
CA SER A 63 4.62 -3.77 -0.93
C SER A 63 5.34 -4.32 -2.16
N ASP A 64 4.85 -3.95 -3.33
CA ASP A 64 5.65 -4.03 -4.54
C ASP A 64 6.82 -3.02 -4.49
N ARG A 65 7.57 -2.94 -5.59
CA ARG A 65 8.72 -2.02 -5.74
C ARG A 65 8.34 -0.69 -6.37
N ASP A 66 7.11 -0.23 -6.17
CA ASP A 66 6.73 1.12 -6.57
C ASP A 66 7.68 2.14 -5.90
N PRO A 67 8.23 3.12 -6.66
CA PRO A 67 9.11 4.15 -6.11
C PRO A 67 8.57 4.87 -4.86
N LYS A 68 7.23 4.95 -4.71
CA LYS A 68 6.59 5.51 -3.52
C LYS A 68 6.96 4.70 -2.27
N PHE A 69 6.94 3.37 -2.35
CA PHE A 69 7.21 2.48 -1.23
C PHE A 69 8.71 2.21 -1.01
N THR A 70 9.54 2.35 -2.05
CA THR A 70 11.00 2.26 -1.90
C THR A 70 11.66 3.59 -1.52
N SER A 71 10.85 4.65 -1.34
CA SER A 71 11.37 5.98 -1.00
C SER A 71 11.98 6.02 0.41
N ALA A 72 12.95 6.91 0.61
CA ALA A 72 13.52 7.18 1.93
C ALA A 72 12.45 7.67 2.92
N PHE A 73 11.48 8.45 2.44
CA PHE A 73 10.34 8.90 3.23
C PHE A 73 9.53 7.72 3.79
N TRP A 74 9.13 6.78 2.93
CA TRP A 74 8.35 5.62 3.33
C TRP A 74 9.13 4.73 4.31
N THR A 75 10.40 4.49 4.01
CA THR A 75 11.32 3.74 4.89
C THR A 75 11.42 4.39 6.27
N ASN A 76 11.58 5.71 6.33
CA ASN A 76 11.69 6.45 7.59
C ASN A 76 10.40 6.40 8.41
N ILE A 77 9.22 6.49 7.76
CA ILE A 77 7.94 6.33 8.46
C ILE A 77 7.82 4.94 9.09
N HIS A 78 8.20 3.88 8.37
CA HIS A 78 8.16 2.52 8.93
C HIS A 78 9.11 2.34 10.10
N ASN A 79 10.32 2.91 10.02
CA ASN A 79 11.28 2.90 11.11
C ASN A 79 10.73 3.62 12.35
N LEU A 80 10.11 4.79 12.17
CA LEU A 80 9.48 5.54 13.27
C LEU A 80 8.32 4.79 13.92
N LEU A 81 7.56 4.02 13.14
CA LEU A 81 6.45 3.19 13.63
C LEU A 81 6.92 1.83 14.20
N GLY A 82 8.22 1.53 14.16
CA GLY A 82 8.79 0.25 14.60
C GLY A 82 8.30 -0.94 13.77
N LYS A 83 8.03 -0.73 12.47
CA LYS A 83 7.46 -1.75 11.59
C LYS A 83 8.49 -2.28 10.60
N ASN A 84 8.44 -3.60 10.36
CA ASN A 84 9.26 -4.24 9.33
C ASN A 84 8.62 -4.03 7.96
N LEU A 85 9.38 -3.42 7.05
CA LEU A 85 9.01 -3.25 5.66
C LEU A 85 9.68 -4.34 4.82
N SER A 86 8.89 -5.03 3.99
CA SER A 86 9.38 -6.04 3.06
C SER A 86 8.90 -5.74 1.65
N PHE A 87 9.75 -5.94 0.65
CA PHE A 87 9.42 -5.72 -0.75
C PHE A 87 9.28 -7.05 -1.48
N SER A 88 8.32 -7.16 -2.39
CA SER A 88 8.24 -8.32 -3.28
C SER A 88 9.47 -8.40 -4.20
N THR A 89 9.82 -9.61 -4.64
CA THR A 89 10.87 -9.84 -5.63
C THR A 89 10.35 -9.48 -7.04
N ALA A 90 11.16 -8.75 -7.82
CA ALA A 90 10.74 -8.13 -9.09
C ALA A 90 10.35 -9.08 -10.24
N TYR A 91 10.32 -10.40 -10.03
CA TYR A 91 10.08 -11.39 -11.09
C TYR A 91 9.14 -12.52 -10.69
N THR A 92 8.37 -12.35 -9.63
CA THR A 92 7.34 -13.34 -9.30
C THR A 92 6.05 -12.62 -8.95
N LEU A 93 5.05 -12.81 -9.82
CA LEU A 93 3.62 -12.67 -9.48
C LEU A 93 3.31 -13.71 -8.40
N ASN A 94 3.84 -13.50 -7.21
CA ASN A 94 3.44 -14.27 -6.06
C ASN A 94 2.05 -13.76 -5.68
N LEU A 95 1.02 -14.40 -6.25
CA LEU A 95 -0.08 -14.83 -5.40
C LEU A 95 0.59 -15.61 -4.27
N MET A 96 0.87 -14.94 -3.16
CA MET A 96 1.66 -15.50 -2.08
C MET A 96 0.90 -16.67 -1.46
N VAL A 97 1.20 -17.86 -1.97
CA VAL A 97 1.03 -19.13 -1.29
C VAL A 97 1.71 -18.99 0.06
N GLY A 98 0.93 -19.21 1.12
CA GLY A 98 1.37 -19.06 2.49
C GLY A 98 2.62 -19.88 2.77
N GLN A 99 3.57 -19.28 3.46
CA GLN A 99 4.56 -20.04 4.21
C GLN A 99 4.05 -20.14 5.65
N LYS A 100 3.53 -21.32 5.97
CA LYS A 100 3.84 -22.03 7.22
C LYS A 100 5.37 -22.22 7.23
N GLU A 101 6.13 -22.10 8.30
CA GLU A 101 5.91 -22.31 9.74
C GLU A 101 6.63 -21.22 10.55
#